data_AF-A0AAD2TM83-F1
#
_entry.id   AF-A0AAD2TM83-F1
#
_cell.length_a   1.000
_cell.length_b   1.000
_cell.length_c   1.000
_cell.angle_alpha   90.00
_cell.angle_beta   90.00
_cell.angle_gamma   90.00
#
_symmetry.space_group_name_H-M   'P 1'
#
loop_
_entity.id
_entity.type
_entity.pdbx_description
1 polymer ?
#
loop_
_entity_poly.entity_id
_entity_poly.type
_entity_poly.pdbx_seq_one_letter_code
_entity_poly.pdbx_strand_id
1 'polypeptide(L)'
;MKQIKSILINTICIVSLFGLMSCIKEIDLESLRPDPTLVVNCVAITGEPLTVSVSRTWFFTDDHPNVTLDKAEVNLFVNGVFKERMSFQEGDEAFNTKGYFKSDFIPVKGDRIRVEASYPEYGVASAETVMPAPAQVLKAGVTYATVAGSFGSARQNAIYQVTLKDNPAEENYYLLRMEEGIPVFDGIAKEYTGEYKWFSVSPNYATEPVFGQSLTALDQIFGNDWMYGYDGKVFSDELINGQEYTLHLTDEYYYEPYYGSYPLKVVPDSIGIEDLNEEDFLPIPPKHLRVHLYAISAEYYRYLKVLQDKDTDSVSNLLIDGGLAEPIRVFSNIDGGVGILGSCHVGMFETEIASSSHSNLEAARFEDGID
;
A
#
# COMPACT_ATOMS: atom_id res chain seq x y z
N MET A 1 65.15 25.62 -14.15
CA MET A 1 63.94 24.75 -14.26
C MET A 1 63.59 23.98 -12.99
N LYS A 2 64.53 23.38 -12.24
CA LYS A 2 64.21 22.63 -11.00
C LYS A 2 63.59 23.48 -9.88
N GLN A 3 64.05 24.71 -9.68
CA GLN A 3 63.50 25.62 -8.65
C GLN A 3 62.03 26.02 -8.91
N ILE A 4 61.69 26.34 -10.17
CA ILE A 4 60.33 26.77 -10.55
C ILE A 4 59.32 25.62 -10.38
N LYS A 5 59.71 24.37 -10.69
CA LYS A 5 58.87 23.19 -10.43
C LYS A 5 58.62 22.95 -8.94
N SER A 6 59.63 23.16 -8.10
CA SER A 6 59.50 23.01 -6.64
C SER A 6 58.56 24.06 -6.03
N ILE A 7 58.67 25.32 -6.49
CA ILE A 7 57.78 26.40 -6.06
C ILE A 7 56.35 26.11 -6.50
N LEU A 8 56.13 25.71 -7.76
CA LEU A 8 54.79 25.40 -8.27
C LEU A 8 54.14 24.22 -7.53
N ILE A 9 54.90 23.17 -7.23
CA ILE A 9 54.41 22.02 -6.45
C ILE A 9 54.07 22.45 -5.02
N ASN A 10 54.93 23.24 -4.35
CA ASN A 10 54.63 23.75 -3.01
C ASN A 10 53.42 24.69 -3.00
N THR A 11 53.25 25.55 -4.01
CA THR A 11 52.07 26.43 -4.10
C THR A 11 50.80 25.62 -4.32
N ILE A 12 50.83 24.60 -5.19
CA ILE A 12 49.70 23.67 -5.38
C ILE A 12 49.40 22.93 -4.08
N CYS A 13 50.41 22.38 -3.40
CA CYS A 13 50.23 21.70 -2.12
C CYS A 13 49.64 22.62 -1.04
N ILE A 14 50.06 23.89 -0.98
CA ILE A 14 49.55 24.87 -0.01
C ILE A 14 48.11 25.28 -0.34
N VAL A 15 47.80 25.54 -1.62
CA VAL A 15 46.43 25.86 -2.06
C VAL A 15 45.49 24.66 -1.84
N SER A 16 45.95 23.44 -2.09
CA SER A 16 45.22 22.21 -1.76
C SER A 16 45.05 22.01 -0.25
N LEU A 17 46.03 22.41 0.58
CA LEU A 17 45.91 22.37 2.05
C LEU A 17 44.87 23.37 2.57
N PHE A 18 44.78 24.56 1.96
CA PHE A 18 43.76 25.56 2.30
C PHE A 18 42.36 25.18 1.77
N GLY A 19 42.26 24.41 0.68
CA GLY A 19 41.00 23.88 0.16
C GLY A 19 40.40 22.74 1.00
N LEU A 20 41.16 22.16 1.94
CA LEU A 20 40.70 21.11 2.85
C LEU A 20 40.27 21.64 4.22
N MET A 21 40.33 22.94 4.46
CA MET A 21 39.71 23.58 5.63
C MET A 21 38.20 23.63 5.41
N SER A 22 37.54 22.47 5.48
CA SER A 22 36.09 22.38 5.53
C SER A 22 35.62 23.21 6.73
N CYS A 23 34.86 24.28 6.48
CA CYS A 23 34.16 25.00 7.52
C CYS A 23 33.11 24.05 8.11
N ILE A 24 33.48 23.27 9.12
CA ILE A 24 32.52 22.49 9.89
C ILE A 24 31.68 23.48 10.68
N LYS A 25 30.43 23.64 10.26
CA LYS A 25 29.42 24.35 11.04
C LYS A 25 28.71 23.30 11.88
N GLU A 26 28.97 23.29 13.18
CA GLU A 26 28.15 22.53 14.12
C GLU A 26 26.77 23.18 14.17
N ILE A 27 25.73 22.40 13.85
CA ILE A 27 24.35 22.81 13.99
C ILE A 27 23.84 22.18 15.29
N ASP A 28 23.54 23.02 16.28
CA ASP A 28 22.88 22.57 17.50
C ASP A 28 21.39 22.33 17.22
N LEU A 29 21.05 21.06 17.01
CA LEU A 29 19.70 20.63 16.66
C LEU A 29 18.72 20.83 17.83
N GLU A 30 19.21 20.83 19.08
CA GLU A 30 18.37 21.07 20.25
C GLU A 30 17.85 22.50 20.31
N SER A 31 18.63 23.47 19.81
CA SER A 31 18.19 24.86 19.68
C SER A 31 17.02 25.05 18.70
N LEU A 32 16.76 24.06 17.85
CA LEU A 32 15.68 24.03 16.86
C LEU A 32 14.49 23.18 17.31
N ARG A 33 14.50 22.64 18.55
CA ARG A 33 13.44 21.79 19.08
C ARG A 33 12.11 22.57 19.14
N PRO A 34 11.07 22.11 18.43
CA PRO A 34 9.74 22.70 18.55
C PRO A 34 9.06 22.26 19.86
N ASP A 35 8.10 23.06 20.33
CA ASP A 35 7.22 22.64 21.41
C ASP A 35 6.39 21.42 20.96
N PRO A 36 6.26 20.37 21.80
CA PRO A 36 5.42 19.23 21.47
C PRO A 36 3.96 19.63 21.27
N THR A 37 3.31 19.01 20.30
CA THR A 37 1.89 19.25 19.99
C THR A 37 1.09 17.95 20.06
N LEU A 38 -0.22 18.07 20.22
CA LEU A 38 -1.14 16.93 20.24
C LEU A 38 -1.15 16.24 18.86
N VAL A 39 -1.11 14.91 18.89
CA VAL A 39 -1.21 14.04 17.71
C VAL A 39 -2.51 13.24 17.83
N VAL A 40 -3.37 13.32 16.83
CA VAL A 40 -4.64 12.57 16.78
C VAL A 40 -4.69 11.78 15.48
N ASN A 41 -4.75 10.46 15.60
CA ASN A 41 -4.84 9.55 14.46
C ASN A 41 -6.08 8.66 14.58
N CYS A 42 -6.91 8.67 13.55
CA CYS A 42 -8.13 7.88 13.48
C CYS A 42 -8.49 7.64 12.02
N VAL A 43 -8.84 6.40 11.70
CA VAL A 43 -9.48 6.07 10.41
C VAL A 43 -10.78 5.36 10.74
N ALA A 44 -11.90 5.99 10.42
CA ALA A 44 -13.21 5.39 10.59
C ALA A 44 -13.46 4.34 9.49
N ILE A 45 -13.61 3.07 9.88
CA ILE A 45 -13.80 1.94 8.95
C ILE A 45 -15.24 1.43 9.11
N THR A 46 -15.98 1.30 8.00
CA THR A 46 -17.32 0.70 8.06
C THR A 46 -17.27 -0.71 8.61
N GLY A 47 -18.19 -1.02 9.54
CA GLY A 47 -18.31 -2.34 10.15
C GLY A 47 -17.41 -2.55 11.38
N GLU A 48 -16.50 -1.62 11.66
CA GLU A 48 -15.62 -1.69 12.83
C GLU A 48 -15.93 -0.59 13.86
N PRO A 49 -15.76 -0.86 15.16
CA PRO A 49 -15.87 0.18 16.19
C PRO A 49 -14.78 1.25 16.01
N LEU A 50 -15.13 2.52 16.21
CA LEU A 50 -14.18 3.63 16.05
C LEU A 50 -13.07 3.58 17.11
N THR A 51 -11.82 3.67 16.65
CA THR A 51 -10.63 3.80 17.51
C THR A 51 -9.86 5.08 17.19
N VAL A 52 -9.32 5.71 18.22
CA VAL A 52 -8.56 6.97 18.12
C VAL A 52 -7.27 6.82 18.92
N SER A 53 -6.13 7.01 18.27
CA SER A 53 -4.84 7.15 18.95
C SER A 53 -4.59 8.62 19.27
N VAL A 54 -4.26 8.92 20.53
CA VAL A 54 -3.91 10.26 21.00
C VAL A 54 -2.55 10.23 21.66
N SER A 55 -1.61 10.99 21.10
CA SER A 55 -0.23 11.08 21.55
C SER A 55 0.30 12.51 21.43
N ARG A 56 1.60 12.70 21.60
CA ARG A 56 2.30 13.96 21.34
C ARG A 56 3.45 13.77 20.37
N THR A 57 3.87 14.85 19.71
CA THR A 57 5.13 14.84 18.96
C THR A 57 6.33 14.68 19.89
N TRP A 58 7.41 14.14 19.34
CA TRP A 58 8.72 14.02 19.98
C TRP A 58 9.80 14.40 18.98
N PHE A 59 10.96 14.81 19.47
CA PHE A 59 12.04 15.28 18.62
C PHE A 59 12.94 14.10 18.25
N PHE A 60 13.52 14.11 17.04
CA PHE A 60 14.26 12.95 16.52
C PHE A 60 15.52 12.58 17.33
N THR A 61 16.01 13.47 18.20
CA THR A 61 17.12 13.20 19.12
C THR A 61 16.68 12.50 20.40
N ASP A 62 15.38 12.46 20.71
CA ASP A 62 14.89 11.69 21.85
C ASP A 62 15.01 10.19 21.53
N ASP A 63 15.21 9.34 22.54
CA ASP A 63 15.32 7.90 22.32
C ASP A 63 13.98 7.22 22.58
N HIS A 64 13.19 7.04 21.52
CA HIS A 64 11.93 6.28 21.49
C HIS A 64 11.05 6.45 22.75
N PRO A 65 10.72 7.70 23.14
CA PRO A 65 9.97 7.94 24.36
C PRO A 65 8.53 7.43 24.20
N ASN A 66 7.93 6.94 25.29
CA ASN A 66 6.48 6.73 25.30
C ASN A 66 5.77 8.08 25.17
N VAL A 67 4.99 8.24 24.10
CA VAL A 67 4.26 9.48 23.79
C VAL A 67 2.76 9.36 24.00
N THR A 68 2.29 8.25 24.58
CA THR A 68 0.87 7.98 24.84
C THR A 68 0.27 9.00 25.81
N LEU A 69 -0.92 9.51 25.49
CA LEU A 69 -1.69 10.38 26.37
C LEU A 69 -2.97 9.67 26.85
N ASP A 70 -2.80 8.67 27.71
CA ASP A 70 -3.86 7.79 28.25
C ASP A 70 -4.97 8.54 29.02
N LYS A 71 -4.64 9.71 29.57
CA LYS A 71 -5.56 10.59 30.31
C LYS A 71 -6.19 11.70 29.46
N ALA A 72 -5.98 11.70 28.16
CA ALA A 72 -6.61 12.68 27.28
C ALA A 72 -8.14 12.61 27.34
N GLU A 73 -8.80 13.75 27.15
CA GLU A 73 -10.25 13.81 26.98
C GLU A 73 -10.58 13.66 25.50
N VAL A 74 -11.24 12.57 25.10
CA VAL A 74 -11.57 12.31 23.71
C VAL A 74 -13.09 12.27 23.54
N ASN A 75 -13.63 13.29 22.88
CA ASN A 75 -15.06 13.46 22.62
C ASN A 75 -15.38 13.09 21.17
N LEU A 76 -16.41 12.27 20.99
CA LEU A 76 -16.92 11.86 19.70
C LEU A 76 -18.24 12.58 19.38
N PHE A 77 -18.31 13.18 18.21
CA PHE A 77 -19.51 13.80 17.66
C PHE A 77 -19.90 13.09 16.36
N VAL A 78 -21.19 12.81 16.20
CA VAL A 78 -21.73 12.19 14.99
C VAL A 78 -22.87 13.05 14.47
N ASN A 79 -22.80 13.45 13.20
CA ASN A 79 -23.79 14.31 12.54
C ASN A 79 -24.04 15.62 13.31
N GLY A 80 -22.98 16.20 13.88
CA GLY A 80 -23.01 17.45 14.64
C GLY A 80 -23.49 17.33 16.09
N VAL A 81 -23.83 16.12 16.55
CA VAL A 81 -24.34 15.86 17.91
C VAL A 81 -23.27 15.16 18.74
N PHE A 82 -23.06 15.63 19.98
CA PHE A 82 -22.20 14.93 20.94
C PHE A 82 -22.75 13.53 21.20
N LYS A 83 -21.93 12.52 20.92
CA LYS A 83 -22.30 11.12 21.10
C LYS A 83 -21.85 10.63 22.48
N GLU A 84 -20.55 10.69 22.72
CA GLU A 84 -19.95 10.20 23.95
C GLU A 84 -18.53 10.71 24.15
N ARG A 85 -18.01 10.45 25.34
CA ARG A 85 -16.59 10.55 25.65
C ARG A 85 -15.99 9.14 25.60
N MET A 86 -14.98 8.95 24.75
CA MET A 86 -14.35 7.66 24.51
C MET A 86 -13.51 7.23 25.72
N SER A 87 -13.32 5.91 25.87
CA SER A 87 -12.52 5.33 26.96
C SER A 87 -11.22 4.77 26.44
N PHE A 88 -10.14 5.01 27.19
CA PHE A 88 -8.82 4.45 26.89
C PHE A 88 -8.80 2.93 27.11
N GLN A 89 -8.14 2.22 26.20
CA GLN A 89 -7.86 0.79 26.29
C GLN A 89 -6.37 0.56 26.06
N GLU A 90 -5.74 -0.15 26.98
CA GLU A 90 -4.37 -0.63 26.79
C GLU A 90 -4.36 -1.63 25.61
N GLY A 91 -3.36 -1.50 24.76
CA GLY A 91 -3.12 -2.38 23.63
C GLY A 91 -1.64 -2.66 23.47
N ASP A 92 -1.29 -3.38 22.41
CA ASP A 92 0.11 -3.66 22.09
C ASP A 92 0.89 -2.38 21.81
N GLU A 93 2.18 -2.40 22.12
CA GLU A 93 3.06 -1.27 21.85
C GLU A 93 3.30 -1.13 20.34
N ALA A 94 2.80 -0.03 19.77
CA ALA A 94 2.96 0.29 18.35
C ALA A 94 3.41 1.74 18.21
N PHE A 95 4.51 1.97 17.48
CA PHE A 95 5.04 3.32 17.19
C PHE A 95 5.16 4.23 18.44
N ASN A 96 5.73 3.69 19.53
CA ASN A 96 5.89 4.35 20.84
C ASN A 96 4.58 4.75 21.56
N THR A 97 3.46 4.15 21.17
CA THR A 97 2.16 4.29 21.85
C THR A 97 1.70 2.97 22.45
N LYS A 98 0.96 3.03 23.56
CA LYS A 98 0.51 1.86 24.34
C LYS A 98 -1.01 1.84 24.49
N GLY A 99 -1.73 1.79 23.37
CA GLY A 99 -3.18 1.70 23.36
C GLY A 99 -3.87 2.82 22.59
N TYR A 100 -5.19 2.88 22.75
CA TYR A 100 -6.07 3.75 21.97
C TYR A 100 -7.37 4.03 22.74
N PHE A 101 -8.06 5.10 22.36
CA PHE A 101 -9.41 5.38 22.81
C PHE A 101 -10.40 4.64 21.92
N LYS A 102 -11.36 3.94 22.51
CA LYS A 102 -12.37 3.15 21.78
C LYS A 102 -13.78 3.66 22.04
N SER A 103 -14.59 3.62 20.99
CA SER A 103 -16.04 3.81 20.99
C SER A 103 -16.71 2.54 20.49
N ASP A 104 -17.90 2.21 21.00
CA ASP A 104 -18.74 1.14 20.45
C ASP A 104 -19.54 1.60 19.21
N PHE A 105 -19.33 2.84 18.77
CA PHE A 105 -19.91 3.37 17.54
C PHE A 105 -19.35 2.65 16.30
N ILE A 106 -20.24 2.07 15.52
CA ILE A 106 -19.94 1.52 14.19
C ILE A 106 -20.41 2.54 13.14
N PRO A 107 -19.49 3.15 12.36
CA PRO A 107 -19.83 4.17 11.39
C PRO A 107 -20.48 3.57 10.14
N VAL A 108 -21.43 4.30 9.55
CA VAL A 108 -22.09 3.93 8.29
C VAL A 108 -21.98 5.03 7.24
N LYS A 109 -22.27 4.69 5.97
CA LYS A 109 -22.27 5.66 4.85
C LYS A 109 -22.95 6.97 5.23
N GLY A 110 -22.28 8.09 4.95
CA GLY A 110 -22.80 9.44 5.13
C GLY A 110 -22.70 9.99 6.56
N ASP A 111 -22.29 9.19 7.55
CA ASP A 111 -22.01 9.70 8.88
C ASP A 111 -20.89 10.74 8.83
N ARG A 112 -21.17 11.92 9.39
CA ARG A 112 -20.18 12.97 9.65
C ARG A 112 -19.60 12.75 11.03
N ILE A 113 -18.34 12.36 11.09
CA ILE A 113 -17.63 11.98 12.31
C ILE A 113 -16.66 13.09 12.66
N ARG A 114 -16.83 13.68 13.85
CA ARG A 114 -15.86 14.63 14.41
C ARG A 114 -15.29 14.08 15.70
N VAL A 115 -13.98 14.12 15.80
CA VAL A 115 -13.22 13.76 17.00
C VAL A 115 -12.58 15.02 17.55
N GLU A 116 -12.70 15.22 18.86
CA GLU A 116 -12.05 16.30 19.59
C GLU A 116 -11.28 15.69 20.76
N ALA A 117 -9.96 15.87 20.76
CA ALA A 117 -9.07 15.42 21.81
C ALA A 117 -8.51 16.63 22.56
N SER A 118 -8.38 16.53 23.87
CA SER A 118 -7.72 17.57 24.66
C SER A 118 -6.83 17.01 25.75
N TYR A 119 -5.75 17.73 26.02
CA TYR A 119 -4.81 17.43 27.09
C TYR A 119 -4.29 18.74 27.69
N PRO A 120 -4.24 18.90 29.04
CA PRO A 120 -3.92 20.19 29.66
C PRO A 120 -2.61 20.85 29.19
N GLU A 121 -1.60 20.05 28.85
CA GLU A 121 -0.29 20.52 28.40
C GLU A 121 -0.23 20.87 26.90
N TYR A 122 -1.04 20.19 26.06
CA TYR A 122 -0.93 20.28 24.59
C TYR A 122 -2.14 20.94 23.92
N GLY A 123 -3.12 21.39 24.71
CA GLY A 123 -4.31 22.09 24.21
C GLY A 123 -5.39 21.15 23.70
N VAL A 124 -6.12 21.61 22.68
CA VAL A 124 -7.25 20.91 22.07
C VAL A 124 -6.93 20.71 20.60
N ALA A 125 -7.19 19.52 20.08
CA ALA A 125 -7.13 19.24 18.66
C ALA A 125 -8.41 18.58 18.18
N SER A 126 -8.83 18.88 16.95
CA SER A 126 -10.04 18.32 16.38
C SER A 126 -9.97 18.15 14.88
N ALA A 127 -10.75 17.21 14.36
CA ALA A 127 -10.97 17.06 12.94
C ALA A 127 -12.35 16.48 12.67
N GLU A 128 -12.79 16.59 11.42
CA GLU A 128 -14.04 16.01 10.94
C GLU A 128 -13.81 15.28 9.61
N THR A 129 -14.52 14.18 9.41
CA THR A 129 -14.56 13.44 8.14
C THR A 129 -15.98 12.93 7.88
N VAL A 130 -16.27 12.54 6.64
CA VAL A 130 -17.56 11.96 6.25
C VAL A 130 -17.30 10.55 5.72
N MET A 131 -18.12 9.59 6.15
CA MET A 131 -18.05 8.21 5.65
C MET A 131 -18.45 8.16 4.16
N PRO A 132 -17.55 7.70 3.26
CA PRO A 132 -17.83 7.65 1.84
C PRO A 132 -18.90 6.62 1.51
N ALA A 133 -19.49 6.75 0.31
CA ALA A 133 -20.33 5.71 -0.26
C ALA A 133 -19.49 4.46 -0.62
N PRO A 134 -20.05 3.24 -0.54
CA PRO A 134 -19.34 2.04 -0.99
C PRO A 134 -19.00 2.16 -2.48
N ALA A 135 -17.76 1.80 -2.82
CA ALA A 135 -17.36 1.58 -4.20
C ALA A 135 -17.96 0.27 -4.72
N GLN A 136 -18.27 0.21 -6.03
CA GLN A 136 -18.80 -0.99 -6.65
C GLN A 136 -17.82 -1.56 -7.68
N VAL A 137 -17.39 -2.79 -7.43
CA VAL A 137 -16.76 -3.65 -8.45
C VAL A 137 -17.87 -4.42 -9.16
N LEU A 138 -17.97 -4.26 -10.47
CA LEU A 138 -18.96 -4.95 -11.32
C LEU A 138 -18.47 -6.33 -11.77
N LYS A 139 -17.18 -6.42 -12.09
CA LYS A 139 -16.54 -7.63 -12.60
C LYS A 139 -15.05 -7.58 -12.31
N ALA A 140 -14.47 -8.74 -12.02
CA ALA A 140 -13.03 -8.91 -12.00
C ALA A 140 -12.63 -10.21 -12.71
N GLY A 141 -11.37 -10.33 -13.10
CA GLY A 141 -10.80 -11.54 -13.65
C GLY A 141 -9.32 -11.38 -13.96
N VAL A 142 -8.69 -12.47 -14.37
CA VAL A 142 -7.28 -12.51 -14.78
C VAL A 142 -7.16 -13.20 -16.12
N THR A 143 -6.27 -12.69 -16.96
CA THR A 143 -5.84 -13.36 -18.19
C THR A 143 -4.33 -13.54 -18.15
N TYR A 144 -3.84 -14.66 -18.68
CA TYR A 144 -2.42 -14.97 -18.68
C TYR A 144 -1.86 -14.80 -20.10
N ALA A 145 -0.73 -14.13 -20.22
CA ALA A 145 -0.05 -13.90 -21.48
C ALA A 145 1.39 -14.42 -21.42
N THR A 146 1.76 -15.27 -22.38
CA THR A 146 3.14 -15.74 -22.54
C THR A 146 3.92 -14.76 -23.41
N VAL A 147 5.01 -14.24 -22.87
CA VAL A 147 5.89 -13.29 -23.55
C VAL A 147 7.23 -13.97 -23.82
N ALA A 148 7.63 -14.01 -25.08
CA ALA A 148 8.96 -14.49 -25.47
C ALA A 148 10.04 -13.55 -24.91
N GLY A 149 10.96 -14.10 -24.14
CA GLY A 149 12.14 -13.43 -23.62
C GLY A 149 13.35 -13.62 -24.53
N SER A 150 14.44 -12.94 -24.17
CA SER A 150 15.73 -13.10 -24.83
C SER A 150 16.29 -14.52 -24.61
N PHE A 151 17.07 -15.02 -25.57
CA PHE A 151 17.75 -16.32 -25.51
C PHE A 151 16.81 -17.55 -25.39
N GLY A 152 15.58 -17.47 -25.92
CA GLY A 152 14.64 -18.59 -25.92
C GLY A 152 13.97 -18.84 -24.57
N SER A 153 14.11 -17.92 -23.62
CA SER A 153 13.28 -17.91 -22.41
C SER A 153 11.85 -17.48 -22.76
N ALA A 154 10.86 -17.96 -22.00
CA ALA A 154 9.50 -17.44 -22.03
C ALA A 154 9.13 -17.04 -20.59
N ARG A 155 8.44 -15.91 -20.44
CA ARG A 155 7.89 -15.46 -19.17
C ARG A 155 6.37 -15.38 -19.27
N GLN A 156 5.69 -15.61 -18.16
CA GLN A 156 4.25 -15.44 -18.07
C GLN A 156 3.94 -14.11 -17.39
N ASN A 157 2.96 -13.39 -17.90
CA ASN A 157 2.39 -12.22 -17.25
C ASN A 157 0.96 -12.55 -16.85
N ALA A 158 0.54 -12.05 -15.69
CA ALA A 158 -0.87 -12.04 -15.29
C ALA A 158 -1.44 -10.63 -15.51
N ILE A 159 -2.55 -10.54 -16.23
CA ILE A 159 -3.24 -9.28 -16.54
C ILE A 159 -4.57 -9.32 -15.81
N TYR A 160 -4.62 -8.58 -14.70
CA TYR A 160 -5.82 -8.42 -13.89
C TYR A 160 -6.71 -7.35 -14.51
N GLN A 161 -7.98 -7.68 -14.68
CA GLN A 161 -8.99 -6.79 -15.23
C GLN A 161 -10.06 -6.56 -14.18
N VAL A 162 -10.22 -5.31 -13.73
CA VAL A 162 -11.18 -4.95 -12.68
C VAL A 162 -12.09 -3.85 -13.21
N THR A 163 -13.37 -4.16 -13.40
CA THR A 163 -14.39 -3.21 -13.84
C THR A 163 -15.08 -2.58 -12.64
N LEU A 164 -14.96 -1.26 -12.52
CA LEU A 164 -15.55 -0.42 -11.50
C LEU A 164 -16.71 0.40 -12.09
N LYS A 165 -17.59 0.86 -11.21
CA LYS A 165 -18.58 1.88 -11.52
C LYS A 165 -18.48 3.06 -10.55
N ASP A 166 -18.14 4.21 -11.10
CA ASP A 166 -18.03 5.47 -10.36
C ASP A 166 -19.39 6.19 -10.23
N ASN A 167 -19.53 7.02 -9.20
CA ASN A 167 -20.72 7.85 -8.98
C ASN A 167 -20.47 9.29 -9.46
N PRO A 168 -21.15 9.76 -10.54
CA PRO A 168 -20.86 11.08 -11.13
C PRO A 168 -21.19 12.29 -10.25
N ALA A 169 -21.86 12.08 -9.11
CA ALA A 169 -22.34 13.15 -8.25
C ALA A 169 -21.32 13.61 -7.19
N GLU A 170 -20.25 12.87 -6.97
CA GLU A 170 -19.31 13.07 -5.87
C GLU A 170 -17.88 12.91 -6.39
N GLU A 171 -16.93 13.72 -5.90
CA GLU A 171 -15.51 13.40 -6.10
C GLU A 171 -15.18 12.16 -5.27
N ASN A 172 -14.67 11.13 -5.94
CA ASN A 172 -14.40 9.84 -5.32
C ASN A 172 -12.90 9.50 -5.30
N TYR A 173 -12.50 8.89 -4.20
CA TYR A 173 -11.13 8.46 -3.97
C TYR A 173 -11.16 6.99 -3.54
N TYR A 174 -10.20 6.23 -4.05
CA TYR A 174 -10.18 4.79 -3.92
C TYR A 174 -8.81 4.29 -3.49
N LEU A 175 -8.80 3.16 -2.78
CA LEU A 175 -7.63 2.30 -2.58
C LEU A 175 -7.96 0.93 -3.17
N LEU A 176 -7.13 0.42 -4.08
CA LEU A 176 -7.27 -0.91 -4.65
C LEU A 176 -6.20 -1.84 -4.09
N ARG A 177 -6.62 -2.97 -3.55
CA ARG A 177 -5.77 -4.09 -3.14
C ARG A 177 -6.35 -5.39 -3.65
N MET A 178 -5.50 -6.33 -4.06
CA MET A 178 -5.94 -7.61 -4.62
C MET A 178 -5.22 -8.78 -3.94
N GLU A 179 -5.90 -9.92 -3.84
CA GLU A 179 -5.36 -11.16 -3.29
C GLU A 179 -5.78 -12.35 -4.16
N GLU A 180 -4.85 -13.27 -4.42
CA GLU A 180 -5.16 -14.56 -5.02
C GLU A 180 -5.29 -15.65 -3.94
N GLY A 181 -6.39 -16.39 -3.99
CA GLY A 181 -6.67 -17.54 -3.14
C GLY A 181 -6.29 -18.83 -3.86
N ILE A 182 -5.31 -19.55 -3.30
CA ILE A 182 -4.85 -20.86 -3.78
C ILE A 182 -5.43 -21.96 -2.88
N PRO A 183 -6.05 -23.01 -3.46
CA PRO A 183 -6.60 -24.10 -2.65
C PRO A 183 -5.49 -24.84 -1.88
N VAL A 184 -5.75 -25.15 -0.61
CA VAL A 184 -4.82 -25.87 0.26
C VAL A 184 -5.12 -27.36 0.24
N PHE A 185 -4.08 -28.17 0.03
CA PHE A 185 -4.15 -29.63 0.02
C PHE A 185 -3.38 -30.22 1.19
N ASP A 186 -3.87 -31.33 1.77
CA ASP A 186 -3.23 -32.04 2.88
C ASP A 186 -3.17 -33.56 2.66
N GLY A 187 -2.26 -34.23 3.36
CA GLY A 187 -2.08 -35.68 3.35
C GLY A 187 -1.33 -36.24 2.14
N ILE A 188 -1.09 -37.56 2.18
CA ILE A 188 -0.38 -38.30 1.12
C ILE A 188 -1.16 -38.27 -0.20
N ALA A 189 -2.50 -38.31 -0.12
CA ALA A 189 -3.41 -38.23 -1.26
C ALA A 189 -3.65 -36.79 -1.76
N LYS A 190 -3.07 -35.77 -1.10
CA LYS A 190 -3.25 -34.34 -1.41
C LYS A 190 -4.72 -33.98 -1.61
N GLU A 191 -5.53 -34.27 -0.62
CA GLU A 191 -6.95 -33.96 -0.64
C GLU A 191 -7.15 -32.47 -0.37
N TYR A 192 -8.10 -31.86 -1.07
CA TYR A 192 -8.45 -30.46 -0.84
C TYR A 192 -9.08 -30.32 0.55
N THR A 193 -8.51 -29.43 1.36
CA THR A 193 -8.90 -29.22 2.76
C THR A 193 -10.21 -28.45 2.92
N GLY A 194 -10.71 -27.80 1.86
CA GLY A 194 -11.78 -26.80 1.95
C GLY A 194 -11.29 -25.39 2.25
N GLU A 195 -9.97 -25.20 2.41
CA GLU A 195 -9.37 -23.91 2.76
C GLU A 195 -8.58 -23.29 1.59
N TYR A 196 -8.51 -21.97 1.58
CA TYR A 196 -7.69 -21.20 0.64
C TYR A 196 -6.59 -20.45 1.38
N LYS A 197 -5.38 -20.48 0.83
CA LYS A 197 -4.29 -19.60 1.24
C LYS A 197 -4.27 -18.37 0.35
N TRP A 198 -4.32 -17.21 0.97
CA TRP A 198 -4.39 -15.92 0.28
C TRP A 198 -3.01 -15.28 0.15
N PHE A 199 -2.68 -14.83 -1.05
CA PHE A 199 -1.44 -14.15 -1.38
C PHE A 199 -1.76 -12.77 -1.92
N SER A 200 -1.12 -11.74 -1.38
CA SER A 200 -1.30 -10.37 -1.90
C SER A 200 -0.71 -10.27 -3.31
N VAL A 201 -1.46 -9.67 -4.22
CA VAL A 201 -1.04 -9.40 -5.58
C VAL A 201 -0.37 -8.03 -5.63
N SER A 202 0.79 -7.95 -6.26
CA SER A 202 1.55 -6.71 -6.43
C SER A 202 1.78 -6.45 -7.93
N PRO A 203 0.75 -6.05 -8.70
CA PRO A 203 0.93 -5.73 -10.10
C PRO A 203 1.74 -4.44 -10.24
N ASN A 204 2.25 -4.17 -11.44
CA ASN A 204 2.77 -2.85 -11.77
C ASN A 204 1.60 -1.88 -12.00
N TYR A 205 1.33 -1.02 -11.02
CA TYR A 205 0.25 -0.03 -11.12
C TYR A 205 0.57 1.11 -12.10
N ALA A 206 1.84 1.30 -12.48
CA ALA A 206 2.24 2.36 -13.41
C ALA A 206 1.73 2.14 -14.84
N THR A 207 1.31 0.92 -15.19
CA THR A 207 0.73 0.62 -16.50
C THR A 207 -0.68 1.19 -16.68
N GLU A 208 -1.29 1.69 -15.60
CA GLU A 208 -2.68 2.08 -15.56
C GLU A 208 -2.83 3.61 -15.36
N PRO A 209 -3.46 4.33 -16.32
CA PRO A 209 -3.57 5.79 -16.29
C PRO A 209 -4.09 6.42 -14.99
N VAL A 210 -5.04 5.78 -14.30
CA VAL A 210 -5.61 6.33 -13.05
C VAL A 210 -4.58 6.43 -11.92
N PHE A 211 -3.48 5.70 -12.00
CA PHE A 211 -2.37 5.78 -11.04
C PHE A 211 -1.16 6.56 -11.58
N GLY A 212 -1.17 6.95 -12.86
CA GLY A 212 -0.01 7.55 -13.55
C GLY A 212 0.44 8.91 -13.00
N GLN A 213 -0.34 9.54 -12.12
CA GLN A 213 0.02 10.79 -11.45
C GLN A 213 1.09 10.63 -10.35
N SER A 214 1.47 9.40 -9.97
CA SER A 214 2.42 9.16 -8.87
C SER A 214 3.89 9.13 -9.31
N LEU A 215 4.19 9.08 -10.61
CA LEU A 215 5.57 9.09 -11.12
C LEU A 215 5.98 10.48 -11.57
N THR A 216 7.13 10.98 -11.09
CA THR A 216 7.62 12.29 -11.53
C THR A 216 8.14 12.20 -12.97
N ALA A 217 8.13 13.34 -13.67
CA ALA A 217 8.74 13.43 -15.01
C ALA A 217 10.23 13.05 -15.00
N LEU A 218 10.94 13.27 -13.88
CA LEU A 218 12.32 12.84 -13.72
C LEU A 218 12.43 11.32 -13.63
N ASP A 219 11.55 10.66 -12.88
CA ASP A 219 11.56 9.20 -12.73
C ASP A 219 11.38 8.51 -14.09
N GLN A 220 10.46 9.02 -14.91
CA GLN A 220 10.23 8.52 -16.27
C GLN A 220 11.45 8.72 -17.18
N ILE A 221 12.16 9.84 -17.06
CA ILE A 221 13.39 10.10 -17.84
C ILE A 221 14.52 9.15 -17.44
N PHE A 222 14.58 8.74 -16.17
CA PHE A 222 15.63 7.87 -15.63
C PHE A 222 15.25 6.38 -15.59
N GLY A 223 14.07 5.99 -16.08
CA GLY A 223 13.63 4.59 -16.18
C GLY A 223 13.15 3.97 -14.86
N ASN A 224 12.74 4.80 -13.89
CA ASN A 224 12.08 4.41 -12.65
C ASN A 224 10.56 4.54 -12.79
N ASP A 225 9.98 3.93 -13.83
CA ASP A 225 8.57 4.04 -14.20
C ASP A 225 7.71 2.88 -13.69
N TRP A 226 8.17 2.19 -12.64
CA TRP A 226 7.51 1.04 -12.05
C TRP A 226 6.87 1.39 -10.72
N MET A 227 5.68 0.87 -10.45
CA MET A 227 4.99 1.09 -9.18
C MET A 227 4.43 -0.22 -8.64
N TYR A 228 5.19 -0.88 -7.79
CA TYR A 228 4.81 -2.11 -7.10
C TYR A 228 4.36 -1.83 -5.65
N GLY A 229 3.72 -2.79 -5.01
CA GLY A 229 3.30 -2.70 -3.60
C GLY A 229 2.19 -3.68 -3.24
N TYR A 230 2.40 -4.43 -2.15
CA TYR A 230 1.44 -5.43 -1.64
C TYR A 230 0.25 -4.83 -0.89
N ASP A 231 0.37 -3.58 -0.42
CA ASP A 231 -0.66 -2.88 0.35
C ASP A 231 -1.66 -2.11 -0.53
N GLY A 232 -1.56 -2.27 -1.85
CA GLY A 232 -2.42 -1.58 -2.81
C GLY A 232 -1.96 -0.16 -3.17
N LYS A 233 -2.72 0.50 -4.05
CA LYS A 233 -2.45 1.90 -4.47
C LYS A 233 -3.71 2.75 -4.46
N VAL A 234 -3.55 4.02 -4.09
CA VAL A 234 -4.64 4.99 -4.11
C VAL A 234 -4.78 5.67 -5.47
N PHE A 235 -6.01 5.98 -5.86
CA PHE A 235 -6.32 6.76 -7.07
C PHE A 235 -7.59 7.59 -6.86
N SER A 236 -7.75 8.65 -7.66
CA SER A 236 -8.99 9.44 -7.72
C SER A 236 -9.82 9.06 -8.94
N ASP A 237 -11.08 9.46 -8.93
CA ASP A 237 -12.02 9.32 -10.04
C ASP A 237 -11.80 10.32 -11.19
N GLU A 238 -10.80 11.22 -11.11
CA GLU A 238 -10.63 12.34 -12.04
C GLU A 238 -10.66 11.92 -13.52
N LEU A 239 -10.12 10.74 -13.84
CA LEU A 239 -10.08 10.19 -15.20
C LEU A 239 -11.27 9.29 -15.55
N ILE A 240 -12.09 8.89 -14.57
CA ILE A 240 -13.14 7.87 -14.70
C ILE A 240 -14.52 8.34 -14.19
N ASN A 241 -14.64 9.62 -13.82
CA ASN A 241 -15.82 10.18 -13.18
C ASN A 241 -17.12 9.87 -13.95
N GLY A 242 -18.03 9.18 -13.27
CA GLY A 242 -19.33 8.76 -13.77
C GLY A 242 -19.32 7.61 -14.78
N GLN A 243 -18.16 7.05 -15.10
CA GLN A 243 -18.01 6.02 -16.12
C GLN A 243 -17.84 4.63 -15.50
N GLU A 244 -18.24 3.63 -16.29
CA GLU A 244 -17.79 2.26 -16.06
C GLU A 244 -16.40 2.14 -16.67
N TYR A 245 -15.41 1.82 -15.84
CA TYR A 245 -14.00 1.78 -16.24
C TYR A 245 -13.41 0.43 -15.88
N THR A 246 -12.56 -0.12 -16.76
CA THR A 246 -11.86 -1.37 -16.50
C THR A 246 -10.38 -1.10 -16.35
N LEU A 247 -9.87 -1.32 -15.15
CA LEU A 247 -8.44 -1.28 -14.86
C LEU A 247 -7.75 -2.46 -15.53
N HIS A 248 -6.56 -2.22 -16.10
CA HIS A 248 -5.69 -3.24 -16.68
C HIS A 248 -4.34 -3.23 -15.96
N LEU A 249 -4.20 -4.12 -14.98
CA LEU A 249 -3.02 -4.20 -14.11
C LEU A 249 -2.18 -5.42 -14.48
N THR A 250 -0.92 -5.20 -14.83
CA THR A 250 -0.03 -6.27 -15.26
C THR A 250 0.94 -6.64 -14.16
N ASP A 251 0.95 -7.92 -13.77
CA ASP A 251 2.00 -8.53 -12.97
C ASP A 251 2.97 -9.22 -13.92
N GLU A 252 4.12 -8.57 -14.11
CA GLU A 252 5.17 -9.07 -14.99
C GLU A 252 5.99 -10.16 -14.31
N TYR A 253 6.43 -11.15 -15.07
CA TYR A 253 7.14 -12.30 -14.50
C TYR A 253 6.31 -13.03 -13.43
N TYR A 254 5.00 -13.12 -13.67
CA TYR A 254 4.09 -13.83 -12.80
C TYR A 254 4.54 -15.29 -12.66
N TYR A 255 4.82 -15.67 -11.42
CA TYR A 255 4.99 -17.06 -11.02
C TYR A 255 3.76 -17.45 -10.22
N GLU A 256 3.07 -18.50 -10.67
CA GLU A 256 1.90 -19.00 -9.97
C GLU A 256 2.28 -19.37 -8.53
N PRO A 257 1.65 -18.76 -7.50
CA PRO A 257 1.96 -19.09 -6.12
C PRO A 257 1.67 -20.57 -5.88
N TYR A 258 2.72 -21.32 -5.58
CA TYR A 258 2.63 -22.77 -5.50
C TYR A 258 2.44 -23.23 -4.05
N TYR A 259 1.32 -23.92 -3.78
CA TYR A 259 1.03 -24.54 -2.49
C TYR A 259 0.69 -26.03 -2.63
N GLY A 260 1.65 -26.79 -3.19
CA GLY A 260 1.58 -28.24 -3.30
C GLY A 260 1.61 -28.75 -4.73
N SER A 261 2.12 -29.97 -4.93
CA SER A 261 2.14 -30.65 -6.23
C SER A 261 0.75 -31.08 -6.65
N TYR A 262 0.54 -31.21 -7.97
CA TYR A 262 -0.74 -31.63 -8.57
C TYR A 262 -1.39 -32.77 -7.74
N PRO A 263 -2.66 -32.60 -7.35
CA PRO A 263 -3.32 -33.55 -6.47
C PRO A 263 -3.56 -34.86 -7.23
N LEU A 264 -3.08 -35.96 -6.67
CA LEU A 264 -3.12 -37.29 -7.28
C LEU A 264 -4.22 -38.12 -6.61
N LYS A 265 -5.02 -38.85 -7.40
CA LYS A 265 -5.74 -40.01 -6.87
C LYS A 265 -4.70 -41.01 -6.43
N VAL A 266 -4.74 -41.49 -5.18
CA VAL A 266 -3.76 -42.41 -4.56
C VAL A 266 -3.01 -43.29 -5.59
N VAL A 267 -1.81 -42.86 -5.99
CA VAL A 267 -0.95 -43.62 -6.90
C VAL A 267 0.18 -44.25 -6.08
N PRO A 268 0.53 -45.53 -6.28
CA PRO A 268 1.69 -46.15 -5.65
C PRO A 268 2.97 -45.34 -5.92
N ASP A 269 3.82 -45.18 -4.89
CA ASP A 269 5.12 -44.46 -4.93
C ASP A 269 6.09 -44.94 -6.03
N SER A 270 5.77 -46.03 -6.73
CA SER A 270 6.55 -46.65 -7.79
C SER A 270 6.23 -46.16 -9.20
N ILE A 271 5.21 -45.32 -9.40
CA ILE A 271 4.84 -44.78 -10.72
C ILE A 271 5.48 -43.40 -10.87
N GLY A 272 6.28 -43.21 -11.93
CA GLY A 272 6.86 -41.91 -12.24
C GLY A 272 5.78 -40.92 -12.66
N ILE A 273 5.98 -39.62 -12.40
CA ILE A 273 5.03 -38.56 -12.80
C ILE A 273 4.73 -38.60 -14.31
N GLU A 274 5.69 -39.07 -15.10
CA GLU A 274 5.61 -39.20 -16.57
C GLU A 274 4.65 -40.31 -17.05
N ASP A 275 4.28 -41.26 -16.19
CA ASP A 275 3.41 -42.40 -16.51
C ASP A 275 1.93 -42.16 -16.12
N LEU A 276 1.59 -40.96 -15.61
CA LEU A 276 0.26 -40.61 -15.13
C LEU A 276 -0.64 -40.06 -16.23
N ASN A 277 -1.91 -40.46 -16.23
CA ASN A 277 -2.94 -39.92 -17.12
C ASN A 277 -3.74 -38.80 -16.44
N GLU A 278 -4.44 -37.94 -17.21
CA GLU A 278 -5.33 -36.90 -16.67
C GLU A 278 -6.38 -37.46 -15.68
N GLU A 279 -6.84 -38.70 -15.89
CA GLU A 279 -7.79 -39.37 -14.99
C GLU A 279 -7.17 -39.73 -13.63
N ASP A 280 -5.85 -39.76 -13.49
CA ASP A 280 -5.15 -40.06 -12.23
C ASP A 280 -5.05 -38.82 -11.32
N PHE A 281 -5.46 -37.64 -11.79
CA PHE A 281 -5.48 -36.42 -10.99
C PHE A 281 -6.86 -36.17 -10.37
N LEU A 282 -6.86 -35.60 -9.17
CA LEU A 282 -8.09 -35.07 -8.58
C LEU A 282 -8.47 -33.76 -9.28
N PRO A 283 -9.79 -33.48 -9.46
CA PRO A 283 -10.20 -32.19 -9.99
C PRO A 283 -9.67 -31.07 -9.10
N ILE A 284 -8.91 -30.16 -9.71
CA ILE A 284 -8.29 -29.03 -9.00
C ILE A 284 -9.39 -28.00 -8.74
N PRO A 285 -9.68 -27.65 -7.47
CA PRO A 285 -10.61 -26.57 -7.17
C PRO A 285 -10.16 -25.27 -7.85
N PRO A 286 -11.11 -24.41 -8.29
CA PRO A 286 -10.76 -23.14 -8.89
C PRO A 286 -9.98 -22.27 -7.91
N LYS A 287 -9.06 -21.48 -8.44
CA LYS A 287 -8.44 -20.38 -7.68
C LYS A 287 -9.45 -19.24 -7.55
N HIS A 288 -9.21 -18.34 -6.61
CA HIS A 288 -10.05 -17.17 -6.42
C HIS A 288 -9.24 -15.89 -6.52
N LEU A 289 -9.85 -14.84 -7.06
CA LEU A 289 -9.36 -13.47 -7.00
C LEU A 289 -10.27 -12.69 -6.06
N ARG A 290 -9.70 -12.09 -5.02
CA ARG A 290 -10.34 -11.08 -4.18
C ARG A 290 -9.85 -9.70 -4.58
N VAL A 291 -10.80 -8.84 -4.91
CA VAL A 291 -10.58 -7.42 -5.15
C VAL A 291 -11.15 -6.65 -3.97
N HIS A 292 -10.28 -6.01 -3.21
CA HIS A 292 -10.63 -5.06 -2.17
C HIS A 292 -10.57 -3.66 -2.75
N LEU A 293 -11.74 -3.07 -3.00
CA LEU A 293 -11.88 -1.70 -3.46
C LEU A 293 -12.46 -0.86 -2.33
N TYR A 294 -11.60 -0.10 -1.68
CA TYR A 294 -11.99 0.79 -0.60
C TYR A 294 -12.38 2.14 -1.18
N ALA A 295 -13.55 2.67 -0.82
CA ALA A 295 -13.83 4.09 -0.99
C ALA A 295 -13.27 4.83 0.23
N ILE A 296 -12.49 5.87 0.02
CA ILE A 296 -11.80 6.61 1.10
C ILE A 296 -12.16 8.09 1.02
N SER A 297 -12.11 8.78 2.17
CA SER A 297 -12.28 10.24 2.18
C SER A 297 -11.10 10.96 1.54
N ALA A 298 -11.35 12.19 1.10
CA ALA A 298 -10.34 13.04 0.46
C ALA A 298 -9.14 13.28 1.38
N GLU A 299 -9.36 13.44 2.69
CA GLU A 299 -8.31 13.63 3.68
C GLU A 299 -7.43 12.37 3.79
N TYR A 300 -8.06 11.19 3.79
CA TYR A 300 -7.31 9.93 3.87
C TYR A 300 -6.56 9.65 2.57
N TYR A 301 -7.15 9.94 1.41
CA TYR A 301 -6.47 9.87 0.12
C TYR A 301 -5.21 10.73 0.08
N ARG A 302 -5.29 12.00 0.50
CA ARG A 302 -4.11 12.90 0.53
C ARG A 302 -3.04 12.40 1.49
N TYR A 303 -3.44 11.84 2.63
CA TYR A 303 -2.52 11.23 3.59
C TYR A 303 -1.79 10.03 2.98
N LEU A 304 -2.54 9.06 2.45
CA LEU A 304 -1.98 7.84 1.86
C LEU A 304 -1.13 8.13 0.63
N LYS A 305 -1.53 9.08 -0.23
CA LYS A 305 -0.74 9.49 -1.39
C LYS A 305 0.64 9.97 -0.97
N VAL A 306 0.72 10.83 0.04
CA VAL A 306 2.02 11.31 0.56
C VAL A 306 2.86 10.17 1.15
N LEU A 307 2.26 9.21 1.85
CA LEU A 307 3.01 8.05 2.36
C LEU A 307 3.52 7.17 1.21
N GLN A 308 2.67 6.87 0.23
CA GLN A 308 3.07 6.08 -0.93
C GLN A 308 4.15 6.78 -1.76
N ASP A 309 4.07 8.10 -1.92
CA ASP A 309 5.10 8.88 -2.61
C ASP A 309 6.44 8.81 -1.87
N LYS A 310 6.44 8.82 -0.53
CA LYS A 310 7.66 8.68 0.29
C LYS A 310 8.28 7.29 0.22
N ASP A 311 7.45 6.25 0.15
CA ASP A 311 7.90 4.86 0.11
C ASP A 311 8.30 4.40 -1.31
N THR A 312 8.02 5.20 -2.34
CA THR A 312 8.35 4.88 -3.72
C THR A 312 9.83 5.12 -4.00
N ASP A 313 10.50 4.17 -4.66
CA ASP A 313 11.87 4.33 -5.16
C ASP A 313 11.90 5.34 -6.31
N SER A 314 11.98 6.64 -5.98
CA SER A 314 12.02 7.74 -6.93
C SER A 314 13.34 8.51 -6.88
N VAL A 315 13.75 9.08 -8.01
CA VAL A 315 14.89 10.01 -8.11
C VAL A 315 14.68 11.21 -7.19
N SER A 316 13.43 11.66 -7.07
CA SER A 316 13.06 12.75 -6.17
C SER A 316 13.35 12.39 -4.71
N ASN A 317 12.99 11.18 -4.26
CA ASN A 317 13.30 10.73 -2.90
C ASN A 317 14.80 10.54 -2.68
N LEU A 318 15.54 10.05 -3.67
CA LEU A 318 17.01 9.99 -3.60
C LEU A 318 17.65 11.37 -3.41
N LEU A 319 17.10 12.42 -4.04
CA LEU A 319 17.57 13.79 -3.84
C LEU A 319 17.20 14.30 -2.44
N ILE A 320 16.05 13.93 -1.90
CA ILE A 320 15.66 14.27 -0.52
C ILE A 320 16.60 13.61 0.48
N ASP A 321 16.85 12.31 0.34
CA ASP A 321 17.76 11.55 1.21
C ASP A 321 19.20 12.06 1.11
N GLY A 322 19.62 12.51 -0.08
CA GLY A 322 20.90 13.16 -0.31
C GLY A 322 21.00 14.59 0.24
N GLY A 323 19.93 15.15 0.82
CA GLY A 323 19.88 16.54 1.30
C GLY A 323 19.91 17.58 0.18
N LEU A 324 19.55 17.18 -1.04
CA LEU A 324 19.54 18.00 -2.26
C LEU A 324 18.13 18.50 -2.63
N ALA A 325 17.10 18.08 -1.90
CA ALA A 325 15.71 18.51 -2.06
C ALA A 325 15.03 18.68 -0.69
N GLU A 326 13.90 19.39 -0.67
CA GLU A 326 13.11 19.58 0.54
C GLU A 326 12.34 18.30 0.93
N PRO A 327 12.27 17.94 2.23
CA PRO A 327 11.49 16.80 2.69
C PRO A 327 9.99 16.92 2.36
N ILE A 328 9.38 15.80 1.98
CA ILE A 328 7.93 15.73 1.77
C ILE A 328 7.20 15.95 3.10
N ARG A 329 6.32 16.96 3.12
CA ARG A 329 5.48 17.25 4.28
C ARG A 329 4.30 16.29 4.31
N VAL A 330 4.16 15.55 5.41
CA VAL A 330 3.03 14.65 5.63
C VAL A 330 1.75 15.48 5.81
N PHE A 331 0.69 15.09 5.10
CA PHE A 331 -0.62 15.73 5.21
C PHE A 331 -1.21 15.59 6.62
N SER A 332 -1.90 16.63 7.10
CA SER A 332 -2.70 16.58 8.32
C SER A 332 -3.96 17.42 8.16
N ASN A 333 -5.09 16.90 8.67
CA ASN A 333 -6.36 17.61 8.77
C ASN A 333 -6.79 17.91 10.21
N ILE A 334 -5.87 17.75 11.17
CA ILE A 334 -6.12 18.02 12.59
C ILE A 334 -5.91 19.51 12.86
N ASP A 335 -6.98 20.22 13.22
CA ASP A 335 -6.89 21.59 13.73
C ASP A 335 -6.41 21.59 15.18
N GLY A 336 -5.49 22.49 15.54
CA GLY A 336 -4.90 22.55 16.89
C GLY A 336 -3.89 21.44 17.21
N GLY A 337 -3.50 20.63 16.23
CA GLY A 337 -2.54 19.54 16.40
C GLY A 337 -1.99 19.03 15.07
N VAL A 338 -1.53 17.78 15.05
CA VAL A 338 -1.14 17.05 13.84
C VAL A 338 -1.72 15.64 13.83
N GLY A 339 -1.65 14.94 12.69
CA GLY A 339 -2.19 13.59 12.52
C GLY A 339 -3.27 13.52 11.44
N ILE A 340 -4.12 12.50 11.51
CA ILE A 340 -5.13 12.23 10.48
C ILE A 340 -6.45 11.80 11.10
N LEU A 341 -7.56 12.38 10.63
CA LEU A 341 -8.89 11.79 10.73
C LEU A 341 -9.39 11.46 9.32
N GLY A 342 -9.32 10.19 8.96
CA GLY A 342 -9.78 9.65 7.69
C GLY A 342 -11.02 8.78 7.85
N SER A 343 -11.63 8.41 6.73
CA SER A 343 -12.70 7.43 6.70
C SER A 343 -12.55 6.52 5.49
N CYS A 344 -13.07 5.31 5.63
CA CYS A 344 -12.92 4.23 4.66
C CYS A 344 -14.16 3.34 4.67
N HIS A 345 -14.74 3.14 3.50
CA HIS A 345 -15.74 2.12 3.26
C HIS A 345 -15.10 0.93 2.54
N VAL A 346 -15.14 -0.24 3.19
CA VAL A 346 -14.57 -1.47 2.63
C VAL A 346 -15.54 -2.07 1.61
N GLY A 347 -15.05 -2.38 0.41
CA GLY A 347 -15.75 -3.15 -0.60
C GLY A 347 -14.91 -4.36 -1.00
N MET A 348 -15.52 -5.53 -1.08
CA MET A 348 -14.85 -6.77 -1.49
C MET A 348 -15.66 -7.47 -2.58
N PHE A 349 -14.98 -7.86 -3.66
CA PHE A 349 -15.52 -8.68 -4.74
C PHE A 349 -14.64 -9.92 -4.91
N GLU A 350 -15.26 -11.09 -4.94
CA GLU A 350 -14.57 -12.38 -5.11
C GLU A 350 -15.09 -13.07 -6.38
N THR A 351 -14.18 -13.64 -7.15
CA THR A 351 -14.50 -14.44 -8.34
C THR A 351 -13.55 -15.60 -8.48
N GLU A 352 -14.03 -16.69 -9.07
CA GLU A 352 -13.18 -17.78 -9.53
C GLU A 352 -12.31 -17.32 -10.70
N ILE A 353 -11.06 -17.80 -10.73
CA ILE A 353 -10.09 -17.58 -11.80
C ILE A 353 -9.43 -18.90 -12.20
N ALA A 354 -9.06 -19.02 -13.48
CA ALA A 354 -8.37 -20.21 -13.99
C ALA A 354 -6.91 -20.29 -13.52
N SER A 355 -6.32 -21.49 -13.51
CA SER A 355 -4.87 -21.65 -13.36
C SER A 355 -4.14 -21.21 -14.62
N SER A 356 -2.96 -20.64 -14.44
CA SER A 356 -2.09 -20.23 -15.55
C SER A 356 -1.47 -21.40 -16.31
N SER A 357 -1.54 -22.62 -15.74
CA SER A 357 -1.16 -23.88 -16.39
C SER A 357 -2.21 -24.41 -17.37
N HIS A 358 -3.50 -24.17 -17.10
CA HIS A 358 -4.59 -24.60 -17.99
C HIS A 358 -4.63 -23.83 -19.32
N SER A 359 -4.22 -22.55 -19.35
CA SER A 359 -4.11 -21.78 -20.59
C SER A 359 -3.01 -22.28 -21.53
N ASN A 360 -1.94 -22.89 -20.99
CA ASN A 360 -0.83 -23.42 -21.79
C ASN A 360 -1.17 -24.79 -22.40
N LEU A 361 -1.99 -25.61 -21.74
CA LEU A 361 -2.47 -26.89 -22.28
C LEU A 361 -3.44 -26.70 -23.45
N GLU A 362 -4.29 -25.66 -23.42
CA GLU A 362 -5.13 -25.32 -24.56
C GLU A 362 -4.33 -24.71 -25.72
N ALA A 363 -3.32 -23.87 -25.45
CA ALA A 363 -2.46 -23.29 -26.49
C ALA A 363 -1.61 -24.36 -27.22
N ALA A 364 -1.09 -25.37 -26.50
CA ALA A 364 -0.36 -26.48 -27.12
C ALA A 364 -1.26 -27.36 -28.03
N ARG A 365 -2.55 -27.50 -27.68
CA ARG A 365 -3.53 -28.21 -28.53
C ARG A 365 -3.88 -27.48 -29.83
N PHE A 366 -3.62 -26.17 -29.92
CA PHE A 366 -3.83 -25.41 -31.16
C PHE A 366 -2.63 -25.47 -32.12
N GLU A 367 -1.41 -25.70 -31.64
CA GLU A 367 -0.22 -25.84 -32.50
C GLU A 367 -0.09 -27.26 -33.09
N ASP A 368 -0.57 -28.30 -32.40
CA ASP A 368 -0.60 -29.68 -32.90
C ASP A 368 -1.82 -30.00 -33.79
N GLY A 369 -2.68 -29.01 -34.04
CA GLY A 369 -3.95 -29.15 -34.77
C GLY A 369 -3.94 -28.64 -36.21
N ILE A 370 -2.79 -28.63 -36.89
CA ILE A 370 -2.69 -28.38 -38.34
C ILE A 370 -2.21 -29.66 -39.02
N ASP A 371 -3.16 -30.53 -39.36
CA ASP A 371 -3.01 -31.55 -40.41
C ASP A 371 -3.15 -30.93 -41.81
#